data_AF-A0A819S5N3-F1
#
_entry.id   AF-A0A819S5N3-F1
#
_cell.length_a   1.000
_cell.length_b   1.000
_cell.length_c   1.000
_cell.angle_alpha   90.00
_cell.angle_beta   90.00
_cell.angle_gamma   90.00
#
_symmetry.space_group_name_H-M   'P 1'
#
loop_
_entity.id
_entity.type
_entity.pdbx_description
1 polymer ?
#
loop_
_entity_poly.entity_id
_entity_poly.type
_entity_poly.pdbx_seq_one_letter_code
_entity_poly.pdbx_strand_id
1 'polypeptide(L)'
;MEQLANERRKWDEEKAIVEKLAASAGPIVNLNVGGETMSTSRTTLILVEGSLLATVFSGKWEEKLIKDANGSIFLDYNPVLFKFLLNQLRTWSEPSIKRVFRLPVASEQSFLELIRLLKFDERFIDRGQNNITSAATLLQSEQRVERFGTISSSAIRLTDNSRTCENTVDSQWAHVFGILNYSTGIHRIRLKLDKGTASILIGICSQNKPPTGPLFYDKPTTHGWFIHGYVVKNGQGPHSGWPQVSLGDILELLVNCNERWLSILNERSRAQNSMEVNIA
;
A
#
# COMPACT_ATOMS: atom_id res chain seq x y z
N MET A 1 4.23 1.19 -45.78
CA MET A 1 4.29 -0.13 -45.09
C MET A 1 4.38 0.02 -43.58
N GLU A 2 5.31 0.82 -43.06
CA GLU A 2 5.49 1.03 -41.60
C GLU A 2 4.31 1.72 -40.91
N GLN A 3 3.66 2.66 -41.59
CA GLN A 3 2.50 3.40 -41.07
C GLN A 3 1.27 2.49 -40.85
N LEU A 4 0.95 1.65 -41.84
CA LEU A 4 -0.10 0.62 -41.74
C LEU A 4 0.20 -0.42 -40.66
N ALA A 5 1.47 -0.76 -40.44
CA ALA A 5 1.87 -1.68 -39.38
C ALA A 5 1.67 -1.08 -37.97
N ASN A 6 2.01 0.21 -37.80
CA ASN A 6 1.77 0.93 -36.55
C ASN A 6 0.27 1.11 -36.24
N GLU A 7 -0.53 1.44 -37.26
CA GLU A 7 -1.99 1.54 -37.12
C GLU A 7 -2.62 0.21 -36.74
N ARG A 8 -2.18 -0.89 -37.35
CA ARG A 8 -2.66 -2.23 -37.02
C ARG A 8 -2.31 -2.64 -35.59
N ARG A 9 -1.09 -2.35 -35.12
CA ARG A 9 -0.68 -2.59 -33.73
C ARG A 9 -1.52 -1.79 -32.74
N LYS A 10 -1.75 -0.51 -33.00
CA LYS A 10 -2.58 0.35 -32.15
C LYS A 10 -4.02 -0.15 -32.09
N TRP A 11 -4.56 -0.57 -33.23
CA TRP A 11 -5.89 -1.18 -33.30
C TRP A 11 -5.98 -2.49 -32.52
N ASP A 12 -4.98 -3.36 -32.62
CA ASP A 12 -4.94 -4.61 -31.88
C ASP A 12 -4.80 -4.37 -30.36
N GLU A 13 -4.03 -3.35 -29.95
CA GLU A 13 -3.94 -2.88 -28.56
C GLU A 13 -5.27 -2.32 -28.05
N GLU A 14 -5.92 -1.42 -28.81
CA GLU A 14 -7.24 -0.86 -28.47
C GLU A 14 -8.31 -1.96 -28.38
N LYS A 15 -8.30 -2.90 -29.33
CA LYS A 15 -9.21 -4.05 -29.33
C LYS A 15 -8.98 -4.96 -28.13
N ALA A 16 -7.72 -5.26 -27.79
CA ALA A 16 -7.39 -6.05 -26.60
C ALA A 16 -7.84 -5.35 -25.30
N ILE A 17 -7.73 -4.02 -25.23
CA ILE A 17 -8.25 -3.22 -24.11
C ILE A 17 -9.77 -3.34 -24.03
N VAL A 18 -10.49 -3.17 -25.14
CA VAL A 18 -11.96 -3.28 -25.19
C VAL A 18 -12.43 -4.69 -24.84
N GLU A 19 -11.77 -5.72 -25.35
CA GLU A 19 -12.07 -7.11 -25.02
C GLU A 19 -11.79 -7.42 -23.53
N LYS A 20 -10.69 -6.90 -22.96
CA LYS A 20 -10.41 -7.01 -21.51
C LYS A 20 -11.48 -6.30 -20.68
N LEU A 21 -11.93 -5.11 -21.09
CA LEU A 21 -13.02 -4.39 -20.44
C LEU A 21 -14.33 -5.19 -20.47
N ALA A 22 -14.67 -5.78 -21.63
CA ALA A 22 -15.88 -6.60 -21.79
C ALA A 22 -15.81 -7.92 -21.02
N ALA A 23 -14.66 -8.61 -21.01
CA ALA A 23 -14.47 -9.89 -20.34
C ALA A 23 -14.37 -9.78 -18.81
N SER A 24 -13.96 -8.63 -18.28
CA SER A 24 -13.86 -8.38 -16.83
C SER A 24 -15.21 -8.14 -16.13
N ALA A 25 -16.29 -7.94 -16.91
CA ALA A 25 -17.60 -7.58 -16.40
C ALA A 25 -18.41 -8.82 -16.01
N GLY A 26 -18.18 -9.33 -14.79
CA GLY A 26 -19.18 -10.18 -14.13
C GLY A 26 -20.51 -9.42 -13.93
N PRO A 27 -21.60 -10.12 -13.55
CA PRO A 27 -22.91 -9.50 -13.37
C PRO A 27 -22.84 -8.23 -12.53
N ILE A 28 -23.50 -7.17 -12.99
CA ILE A 28 -23.53 -5.89 -12.26
C ILE A 28 -24.39 -6.05 -11.01
N VAL A 29 -23.87 -5.55 -9.89
CA VAL A 29 -24.56 -5.45 -8.61
C VAL A 29 -24.72 -3.97 -8.28
N ASN A 30 -25.96 -3.56 -8.02
CA ASN A 30 -26.30 -2.21 -7.58
C ASN A 30 -26.38 -2.17 -6.06
N LEU A 31 -25.66 -1.23 -5.46
CA LEU A 31 -25.57 -1.01 -4.04
C LEU A 31 -26.09 0.39 -3.72
N ASN A 32 -26.79 0.52 -2.60
CA ASN A 32 -27.10 1.79 -1.96
C ASN A 32 -26.31 1.83 -0.65
N VAL A 33 -25.24 2.60 -0.61
CA VAL A 33 -24.35 2.66 0.56
C VAL A 33 -24.58 3.98 1.27
N GLY A 34 -25.17 3.95 2.46
CA GLY A 34 -25.48 5.16 3.24
C GLY A 34 -26.32 6.20 2.48
N GLY A 35 -27.10 5.78 1.48
CA GLY A 35 -27.90 6.66 0.61
C GLY A 35 -27.28 6.96 -0.77
N GLU A 36 -25.99 6.67 -0.99
CA GLU A 36 -25.35 6.84 -2.31
C GLU A 36 -25.46 5.57 -3.15
N THR A 37 -26.05 5.69 -4.34
CA THR A 37 -26.10 4.58 -5.30
C THR A 37 -24.73 4.39 -5.96
N MET A 38 -24.25 3.15 -5.96
CA MET A 38 -23.04 2.75 -6.66
C MET A 38 -23.21 1.39 -7.34
N SER A 39 -22.53 1.20 -8.46
CA SER A 39 -22.54 -0.05 -9.21
C SER A 39 -21.14 -0.66 -9.28
N THR A 40 -21.07 -1.98 -9.20
CA THR A 40 -19.82 -2.73 -9.36
C THR A 40 -20.10 -4.12 -9.92
N SER A 41 -19.09 -4.84 -10.42
CA SER A 41 -19.28 -6.23 -10.81
C SER A 41 -19.27 -7.14 -9.59
N ARG A 42 -20.04 -8.24 -9.67
CA ARG A 42 -20.00 -9.34 -8.69
C ARG A 42 -18.59 -9.87 -8.52
N THR A 43 -17.85 -10.01 -9.62
CA THR A 43 -16.45 -10.44 -9.63
C THR A 43 -15.57 -9.59 -8.72
N THR A 44 -15.78 -8.26 -8.68
CA THR A 44 -15.04 -7.38 -7.75
C THR A 44 -15.38 -7.67 -6.29
N LEU A 45 -16.66 -7.90 -5.96
CA LEU A 45 -17.09 -8.14 -4.58
C LEU A 45 -16.61 -9.50 -4.05
N ILE A 46 -16.53 -10.50 -4.92
CA ILE A 46 -16.11 -11.87 -4.54
C ILE A 46 -14.61 -12.13 -4.76
N LEU A 47 -13.84 -11.13 -5.16
CA LEU A 47 -12.43 -11.25 -5.58
C LEU A 47 -11.52 -11.96 -4.56
N VAL A 48 -11.80 -11.76 -3.28
CA VAL A 48 -11.04 -12.37 -2.18
C VAL A 48 -11.88 -13.50 -1.60
N GLU A 49 -11.54 -14.73 -1.98
CA GLU A 49 -12.17 -15.94 -1.49
C GLU A 49 -12.11 -16.03 0.04
N GLY A 50 -13.16 -16.55 0.65
CA GLY A 50 -13.27 -16.70 2.11
C GLY A 50 -13.57 -15.40 2.88
N SER A 51 -13.69 -14.26 2.19
CA SER A 51 -14.09 -12.99 2.82
C SER A 51 -15.60 -12.89 3.08
N LEU A 52 -15.98 -11.96 3.94
CA LEU A 52 -17.40 -11.66 4.18
C LEU A 52 -18.10 -11.20 2.89
N LEU A 53 -17.49 -10.35 2.06
CA LEU A 53 -18.08 -9.95 0.78
C LEU A 53 -18.26 -11.13 -0.18
N ALA A 54 -17.26 -12.00 -0.30
CA ALA A 54 -17.39 -13.21 -1.11
C ALA A 54 -18.53 -14.11 -0.61
N THR A 55 -18.68 -14.23 0.72
CA THR A 55 -19.76 -15.03 1.32
C THR A 55 -21.13 -14.41 1.03
N VAL A 56 -21.29 -13.11 1.29
CA VAL A 56 -22.55 -12.38 1.12
C VAL A 56 -22.96 -12.35 -0.34
N PHE A 57 -22.03 -12.07 -1.26
CA PHE A 57 -22.28 -11.90 -2.69
C PHE A 57 -22.03 -13.16 -3.54
N SER A 58 -22.03 -14.33 -2.91
CA SER A 58 -21.95 -15.65 -3.57
C SER A 58 -23.27 -16.12 -4.19
N GLY A 59 -24.34 -15.33 -4.10
CA GLY A 59 -25.71 -15.70 -4.49
C GLY A 59 -26.52 -16.40 -3.39
N LYS A 60 -25.90 -16.91 -2.32
CA LYS A 60 -26.61 -17.65 -1.25
C LYS A 60 -27.38 -16.78 -0.26
N TRP A 61 -26.87 -15.57 0.00
CA TRP A 61 -27.37 -14.69 1.06
C TRP A 61 -27.99 -13.39 0.54
N GLU A 62 -27.84 -13.10 -0.75
CA GLU A 62 -28.24 -11.81 -1.35
C GLU A 62 -29.74 -11.54 -1.28
N GLU A 63 -30.57 -12.58 -1.41
CA GLU A 63 -32.01 -12.41 -1.30
C GLU A 63 -32.47 -12.06 0.12
N LYS A 64 -31.61 -12.26 1.12
CA LYS A 64 -31.88 -11.87 2.52
C LYS A 64 -31.39 -10.46 2.83
N LEU A 65 -30.67 -9.81 1.92
CA LEU A 65 -30.19 -8.45 2.13
C LEU A 65 -31.34 -7.46 1.95
N ILE A 66 -31.29 -6.39 2.73
CA ILE A 66 -32.23 -5.27 2.60
C ILE A 66 -31.98 -4.62 1.24
N LYS A 67 -33.06 -4.38 0.49
CA LYS A 67 -33.05 -3.69 -0.79
C LYS A 67 -33.83 -2.38 -0.66
N ASP A 68 -33.36 -1.33 -1.32
CA ASP A 68 -34.10 -0.08 -1.43
C ASP A 68 -35.27 -0.18 -2.44
N ALA A 69 -36.00 0.91 -2.63
CA ALA A 69 -37.13 0.97 -3.56
C ALA A 69 -36.76 0.66 -5.03
N ASN A 70 -35.48 0.80 -5.39
CA ASN A 70 -34.98 0.51 -6.73
C ASN A 70 -34.37 -0.91 -6.84
N GLY A 71 -34.49 -1.72 -5.78
CA GLY A 71 -33.92 -3.07 -5.73
C GLY A 71 -32.40 -3.09 -5.48
N SER A 72 -31.77 -1.96 -5.15
CA SER A 72 -30.34 -1.90 -4.83
C SER A 72 -30.09 -2.39 -3.41
N ILE A 73 -29.04 -3.17 -3.21
CA ILE A 73 -28.69 -3.72 -1.89
C ILE A 73 -28.25 -2.58 -0.98
N PHE A 74 -28.97 -2.37 0.13
CA PHE A 74 -28.68 -1.33 1.09
C PHE A 74 -27.58 -1.76 2.07
N LEU A 75 -26.58 -0.91 2.23
CA LEU A 75 -25.46 -1.08 3.14
C LEU A 75 -25.31 0.19 3.99
N ASP A 76 -25.44 0.07 5.30
CA ASP A 76 -25.36 1.20 6.23
C ASP A 76 -23.90 1.53 6.59
N TYR A 77 -23.15 2.03 5.61
CA TYR A 77 -21.78 2.48 5.77
C TYR A 77 -21.57 3.85 5.12
N ASN A 78 -20.50 4.55 5.52
CA ASN A 78 -20.08 5.76 4.85
C ASN A 78 -19.77 5.51 3.36
N PRO A 79 -20.45 6.21 2.43
CA PRO A 79 -20.26 6.02 0.99
C PRO A 79 -18.81 6.22 0.53
N VAL A 80 -18.11 7.21 1.08
CA VAL A 80 -16.76 7.58 0.67
C VAL A 80 -15.77 6.47 1.00
N LEU A 81 -15.87 5.91 2.21
CA LEU A 81 -14.99 4.81 2.65
C LEU A 81 -15.29 3.51 1.90
N PHE A 82 -16.57 3.22 1.63
CA PHE A 82 -16.94 2.04 0.84
C PHE A 82 -16.48 2.16 -0.62
N LYS A 83 -16.55 3.36 -1.21
CA LYS A 83 -16.02 3.62 -2.56
C LYS A 83 -14.51 3.39 -2.62
N PHE A 84 -13.79 3.76 -1.56
CA PHE A 84 -12.37 3.45 -1.42
C PHE A 84 -12.10 1.94 -1.33
N LEU A 85 -12.90 1.18 -0.56
CA LEU A 85 -12.85 -0.28 -0.52
C LEU A 85 -13.02 -0.89 -1.92
N LEU A 86 -14.05 -0.48 -2.66
CA LEU A 86 -14.29 -0.95 -4.02
C LEU A 86 -13.11 -0.64 -4.96
N ASN A 87 -12.51 0.54 -4.86
CA ASN A 87 -11.36 0.92 -5.68
C ASN A 87 -10.13 0.04 -5.40
N GLN A 88 -9.92 -0.37 -4.15
CA GLN A 88 -8.85 -1.32 -3.84
C GLN A 88 -9.13 -2.72 -4.34
N LEU A 89 -10.36 -3.22 -4.21
CA LEU A 89 -10.75 -4.50 -4.82
C LEU A 89 -10.53 -4.48 -6.34
N ARG A 90 -10.88 -3.40 -7.02
CA ARG A 90 -10.59 -3.24 -8.47
C ARG A 90 -9.09 -3.26 -8.75
N THR A 91 -8.29 -2.56 -7.96
CA THR A 91 -6.83 -2.55 -8.11
C THR A 91 -6.25 -3.96 -7.95
N TRP A 92 -6.73 -4.74 -6.99
CA TRP A 92 -6.29 -6.11 -6.74
C TRP A 92 -6.76 -7.16 -7.75
N SER A 93 -7.66 -6.78 -8.66
CA SER A 93 -8.03 -7.66 -9.77
C SER A 93 -6.89 -7.84 -10.77
N GLU A 94 -5.88 -6.97 -10.74
CA GLU A 94 -4.65 -7.11 -11.50
C GLU A 94 -3.69 -8.10 -10.79
N PRO A 95 -3.40 -9.28 -11.36
CA PRO A 95 -2.64 -10.34 -10.68
C PRO A 95 -1.22 -9.94 -10.27
N SER A 96 -0.64 -8.95 -10.94
CA SER A 96 0.70 -8.44 -10.63
C SER A 96 0.75 -7.56 -9.37
N ILE A 97 -0.40 -7.12 -8.85
CA ILE A 97 -0.50 -6.27 -7.66
C ILE A 97 -0.69 -7.13 -6.42
N LYS A 98 0.25 -7.01 -5.47
CA LYS A 98 0.10 -7.62 -4.14
C LYS A 98 -1.10 -7.01 -3.39
N ARG A 99 -1.96 -7.87 -2.85
CA ARG A 99 -3.18 -7.48 -2.13
C ARG A 99 -2.85 -6.99 -0.72
N VAL A 100 -2.60 -5.69 -0.57
CA VAL A 100 -2.31 -5.05 0.72
C VAL A 100 -3.37 -4.02 1.02
N PHE A 101 -4.22 -4.26 2.03
CA PHE A 101 -5.38 -3.38 2.29
C PHE A 101 -4.98 -2.05 2.90
N ARG A 102 -4.91 -1.00 2.08
CA ARG A 102 -4.59 0.35 2.56
C ARG A 102 -5.78 0.92 3.35
N LEU A 103 -5.58 1.53 4.51
CA LEU A 103 -6.68 2.20 5.23
C LEU A 103 -6.69 3.69 4.88
N PRO A 104 -7.86 4.31 4.64
CA PRO A 104 -7.97 5.76 4.58
C PRO A 104 -7.53 6.40 5.89
N VAL A 105 -6.81 7.53 5.81
CA VAL A 105 -6.27 8.28 6.98
C VAL A 105 -7.38 8.71 7.97
N ALA A 106 -8.62 8.81 7.51
CA ALA A 106 -9.79 9.16 8.31
C ALA A 106 -10.84 8.04 8.25
N SER A 107 -10.47 6.83 8.70
CA SER A 107 -11.41 5.70 8.77
C SER A 107 -12.25 5.77 10.03
N GLU A 108 -13.58 5.63 9.89
CA GLU A 108 -14.50 5.51 11.01
C GLU A 108 -14.54 4.09 11.58
N GLN A 109 -15.01 3.94 12.83
CA GLN A 109 -15.02 2.67 13.56
C GLN A 109 -15.82 1.57 12.86
N SER A 110 -17.00 1.89 12.32
CA SER A 110 -17.85 0.96 11.56
C SER A 110 -17.12 0.40 10.34
N PHE A 111 -16.38 1.26 9.63
CA PHE A 111 -15.57 0.85 8.50
C PHE A 111 -14.39 -0.03 8.93
N LEU A 112 -13.70 0.31 10.02
CA LEU A 112 -12.62 -0.53 10.56
C LEU A 112 -13.11 -1.94 10.93
N GLU A 113 -14.30 -2.05 11.55
CA GLU A 113 -14.89 -3.34 11.87
C GLU A 113 -15.28 -4.12 10.61
N LEU A 114 -15.81 -3.44 9.58
CA LEU A 114 -16.02 -4.06 8.28
C LEU A 114 -14.70 -4.64 7.74
N ILE A 115 -13.62 -3.85 7.69
CA ILE A 115 -12.32 -4.33 7.18
C ILE A 115 -11.80 -5.53 7.98
N ARG A 116 -11.99 -5.54 9.30
CA ARG A 116 -11.67 -6.69 10.16
C ARG A 116 -12.43 -7.94 9.73
N LEU A 117 -13.75 -7.83 9.53
CA LEU A 117 -14.61 -8.93 9.09
C LEU A 117 -14.29 -9.42 7.68
N LEU A 118 -13.82 -8.53 6.81
CA LEU A 118 -13.40 -8.90 5.45
C LEU A 118 -12.16 -9.79 5.44
N LYS A 119 -11.36 -9.79 6.51
CA LYS A 119 -10.09 -10.52 6.60
C LYS A 119 -9.12 -10.17 5.46
N PHE A 120 -9.20 -8.93 4.96
CA PHE A 120 -8.37 -8.44 3.86
C PHE A 120 -6.94 -8.08 4.27
N ASP A 121 -6.66 -8.17 5.56
CA ASP A 121 -5.38 -7.78 6.11
C ASP A 121 -5.09 -8.67 7.32
N GLU A 122 -3.92 -9.30 7.27
CA GLU A 122 -3.49 -10.31 8.24
C GLU A 122 -3.41 -9.77 9.67
N ARG A 123 -3.32 -8.45 9.86
CA ARG A 123 -3.42 -7.80 11.18
C ARG A 123 -4.76 -8.09 11.88
N PHE A 124 -5.79 -8.45 11.11
CA PHE A 124 -7.14 -8.76 11.60
C PHE A 124 -7.40 -10.26 11.70
N ILE A 125 -6.51 -11.11 11.17
CA ILE A 125 -6.64 -12.57 11.21
C ILE A 125 -5.86 -13.06 12.42
N ASP A 126 -6.51 -13.02 13.58
CA ASP A 126 -5.94 -13.53 14.82
C ASP A 126 -5.70 -15.05 14.70
N ARG A 127 -4.42 -15.47 14.68
CA ARG A 127 -4.03 -16.89 14.75
C ARG A 127 -4.05 -17.33 16.22
N GLY A 128 -5.25 -17.42 16.78
CA GLY A 128 -5.51 -18.15 18.02
C GLY A 128 -5.58 -17.30 19.28
N GLN A 129 -6.69 -17.53 19.99
CA GLN A 129 -7.02 -17.19 21.39
C GLN A 129 -7.61 -15.80 21.68
N ASN A 130 -8.96 -15.79 21.64
CA ASN A 130 -9.88 -15.17 22.61
C ASN A 130 -9.76 -13.69 22.99
N ASN A 131 -8.90 -12.91 22.34
CA ASN A 131 -8.89 -11.46 22.53
C ASN A 131 -9.44 -10.79 21.28
N ILE A 132 -10.68 -10.31 21.39
CA ILE A 132 -11.25 -9.34 20.45
C ILE A 132 -10.29 -8.14 20.44
N THR A 133 -9.39 -8.06 19.45
CA THR A 133 -8.62 -6.84 19.19
C THR A 133 -9.64 -5.77 18.81
N SER A 134 -10.02 -4.96 19.79
CA SER A 134 -11.03 -3.93 19.61
C SER A 134 -10.59 -2.95 18.53
N ALA A 135 -11.53 -2.39 17.78
CA ALA A 135 -11.19 -1.33 16.81
C ALA A 135 -10.60 -0.07 17.47
N ALA A 136 -10.71 0.09 18.80
CA ALA A 136 -9.94 1.09 19.57
C ALA A 136 -8.44 0.76 19.65
N THR A 137 -8.05 -0.52 19.79
CA THR A 137 -6.65 -0.97 19.71
C THR A 137 -6.09 -0.78 18.30
N LEU A 138 -6.93 -0.93 17.28
CA LEU A 138 -6.56 -0.70 15.87
C LEU A 138 -6.26 0.78 15.61
N LEU A 139 -7.11 1.69 16.10
CA LEU A 139 -6.84 3.14 16.08
C LEU A 139 -5.55 3.51 16.83
N GLN A 140 -5.27 2.85 17.97
CA GLN A 140 -4.01 3.04 18.69
C GLN A 140 -2.78 2.52 17.92
N SER A 141 -2.93 1.43 17.16
CA SER A 141 -1.87 0.92 16.29
C SER A 141 -1.61 1.83 15.08
N GLU A 142 -2.65 2.49 14.54
CA GLU A 142 -2.52 3.55 13.53
C GLU A 142 -1.95 4.86 14.10
N GLN A 143 -2.04 5.07 15.42
CA GLN A 143 -1.47 6.24 16.10
C GLN A 143 0.04 6.16 16.37
N ARG A 144 0.72 5.04 16.10
CA ARG A 144 2.20 5.00 16.10
C ARG A 144 2.76 5.59 14.82
N VAL A 145 2.60 6.89 14.67
CA VAL A 145 3.27 7.66 13.61
C VAL A 145 4.77 7.63 13.89
N GLU A 146 5.54 7.13 12.92
CA GLU A 146 7.00 7.08 13.02
C GLU A 146 7.60 8.48 13.23
N ARG A 147 8.67 8.53 14.01
CA ARG A 147 9.50 9.71 14.19
C ARG A 147 10.94 9.34 13.87
N PHE A 148 11.74 10.32 13.54
CA PHE A 148 13.09 10.06 13.12
C PHE A 148 14.13 10.63 14.09
N GLY A 149 15.21 9.90 14.26
CA GLY A 149 16.43 10.36 14.92
C GLY A 149 17.55 10.51 13.89
N THR A 150 18.56 11.30 14.23
CA THR A 150 19.76 11.42 13.41
C THR A 150 21.01 11.31 14.29
N ILE A 151 22.04 10.67 13.75
CA ILE A 151 23.40 10.70 14.29
C ILE A 151 24.26 11.80 13.65
N SER A 152 23.71 12.48 12.63
CA SER A 152 24.36 13.52 11.82
C SER A 152 23.78 14.90 12.17
N SER A 153 23.74 15.25 13.46
CA SER A 153 23.05 16.46 13.96
C SER A 153 23.60 17.78 13.41
N SER A 154 24.82 17.79 12.87
CA SER A 154 25.41 18.96 12.22
C SER A 154 24.99 19.14 10.75
N ALA A 155 24.50 18.07 10.10
CA ALA A 155 24.11 18.09 8.68
C ALA A 155 22.59 18.05 8.49
N ILE A 156 21.84 17.53 9.47
CA ILE A 156 20.39 17.36 9.39
C ILE A 156 19.69 18.21 10.45
N ARG A 157 18.65 18.93 10.01
CA ARG A 157 17.66 19.54 10.90
C ARG A 157 16.39 18.71 10.89
N LEU A 158 15.97 18.27 12.08
CA LEU A 158 14.70 17.61 12.29
C LEU A 158 13.69 18.61 12.87
N THR A 159 12.54 18.75 12.21
CA THR A 159 11.42 19.62 12.63
C THR A 159 10.10 18.83 12.63
N ASP A 160 8.99 19.49 12.96
CA ASP A 160 7.66 18.87 13.06
C ASP A 160 7.64 17.60 13.94
N ASN A 161 8.11 17.73 15.19
CA ASN A 161 8.27 16.62 16.12
C ASN A 161 9.12 15.47 15.54
N SER A 162 10.19 15.80 14.81
CA SER A 162 11.09 14.87 14.15
C SER A 162 10.45 14.06 13.01
N ARG A 163 9.52 14.68 12.28
CA ARG A 163 8.87 14.08 11.11
C ARG A 163 9.24 14.75 9.80
N THR A 164 9.83 15.95 9.86
CA THR A 164 10.41 16.64 8.72
C THR A 164 11.92 16.64 8.85
N CYS A 165 12.60 16.13 7.83
CA CYS A 165 14.05 16.13 7.74
C CYS A 165 14.49 17.10 6.65
N GLU A 166 15.38 18.02 6.99
CA GLU A 166 16.01 18.95 6.07
C GLU A 166 17.53 18.77 6.12
N ASN A 167 18.15 18.57 4.96
CA ASN A 167 19.60 18.66 4.86
C ASN A 167 20.00 20.13 4.91
N THR A 168 20.89 20.47 5.85
CA THR A 168 21.33 21.84 6.12
C THR A 168 22.74 22.12 5.60
N VAL A 169 23.46 21.10 5.13
CA VAL A 169 24.83 21.21 4.63
C VAL A 169 24.93 20.53 3.27
N ASP A 170 25.15 21.35 2.24
CA ASP A 170 25.33 20.83 0.88
C ASP A 170 26.53 19.89 0.79
N SER A 171 26.39 18.84 -0.03
CA SER A 171 27.45 17.87 -0.34
C SER A 171 27.95 17.00 0.83
N GLN A 172 27.21 16.92 1.95
CA GLN A 172 27.47 15.93 3.00
C GLN A 172 26.40 14.84 3.04
N TRP A 173 26.86 13.59 3.20
CA TRP A 173 26.01 12.46 3.51
C TRP A 173 25.51 12.55 4.94
N ALA A 174 24.25 12.20 5.15
CA ALA A 174 23.68 12.16 6.47
C ALA A 174 22.67 11.03 6.61
N HIS A 175 22.47 10.61 7.86
CA HIS A 175 21.60 9.49 8.18
C HIS A 175 20.46 9.93 9.08
N VAL A 176 19.29 9.40 8.76
CA VAL A 176 18.08 9.56 9.54
C VAL A 176 17.45 8.19 9.69
N PHE A 177 17.15 7.79 10.92
CA PHE A 177 16.63 6.47 11.26
C PHE A 177 15.29 6.61 11.96
N GLY A 178 14.35 5.71 11.67
CA GLY A 178 13.14 5.58 12.47
C GLY A 178 13.48 5.23 13.92
N ILE A 179 12.68 5.69 14.87
CA ILE A 179 12.87 5.38 16.29
C ILE A 179 12.12 4.12 16.72
N LEU A 180 11.18 3.65 15.90
CA LEU A 180 10.43 2.42 16.16
C LEU A 180 11.18 1.20 15.63
N ASN A 181 11.00 0.09 16.35
CA ASN A 181 11.51 -1.22 15.94
C ASN A 181 10.36 -2.06 15.40
N TYR A 182 10.59 -2.67 14.24
CA TYR A 182 9.61 -3.46 13.51
C TYR A 182 10.05 -4.92 13.46
N SER A 183 9.49 -5.74 14.35
CA SER A 183 9.82 -7.17 14.47
C SER A 183 8.67 -8.12 14.13
N THR A 184 7.42 -7.67 14.23
CA THR A 184 6.21 -8.44 13.90
C THR A 184 5.16 -7.54 13.26
N GLY A 185 4.23 -8.13 12.51
CA GLY A 185 3.13 -7.41 11.87
C GLY A 185 3.50 -6.74 10.55
N ILE A 186 2.59 -5.88 10.09
CA ILE A 186 2.69 -5.13 8.83
C ILE A 186 2.64 -3.64 9.15
N HIS A 187 3.67 -2.90 8.74
CA HIS A 187 3.82 -1.48 9.06
C HIS A 187 3.87 -0.64 7.79
N ARG A 188 3.30 0.56 7.85
CA ARG A 188 3.27 1.51 6.74
C ARG A 188 3.90 2.82 7.15
N ILE A 189 4.88 3.25 6.37
CA ILE A 189 5.60 4.49 6.58
C ILE A 189 5.45 5.30 5.30
N ARG A 190 4.80 6.46 5.38
CA ARG A 190 4.61 7.35 4.24
C ARG A 190 5.63 8.46 4.33
N LEU A 191 6.39 8.65 3.26
CA LEU A 191 7.44 9.66 3.15
C LEU A 191 7.12 10.54 1.95
N LYS A 192 7.02 11.85 2.20
CA LYS A 192 6.83 12.84 1.15
C LYS A 192 8.18 13.44 0.76
N LEU A 193 8.47 13.48 -0.53
CA LEU A 193 9.65 14.15 -1.06
C LEU A 193 9.32 15.61 -1.38
N ASP A 194 9.46 16.52 -0.42
CA ASP A 194 9.11 17.93 -0.64
C ASP A 194 10.13 18.69 -1.51
N LYS A 195 11.43 18.53 -1.20
CA LYS A 195 12.55 19.24 -1.84
C LYS A 195 13.80 18.35 -1.83
N GLY A 196 14.76 18.65 -2.69
CA GLY A 196 16.10 18.02 -2.67
C GLY A 196 16.47 17.26 -3.92
N THR A 197 17.64 16.60 -3.87
CA THR A 197 18.28 15.92 -5.00
C THR A 197 18.04 14.41 -5.00
N ALA A 198 18.48 13.74 -6.07
CA ALA A 198 18.10 12.39 -6.46
C ALA A 198 18.67 11.25 -5.59
N SER A 199 19.46 11.51 -4.55
CA SER A 199 20.25 10.48 -3.84
C SER A 199 19.74 10.13 -2.44
N ILE A 200 18.46 9.79 -2.34
CA ILE A 200 17.84 9.33 -1.08
C ILE A 200 17.59 7.83 -1.14
N LEU A 201 18.07 7.10 -0.14
CA LEU A 201 17.67 5.72 0.13
C LEU A 201 16.47 5.69 1.06
N ILE A 202 15.44 4.94 0.70
CA ILE A 202 14.30 4.61 1.56
C ILE A 202 14.29 3.11 1.78
N GLY A 203 14.28 2.68 3.04
CA GLY A 203 14.39 1.26 3.36
C GLY A 203 14.46 0.99 4.86
N ILE A 204 14.98 -0.19 5.19
CA ILE A 204 15.20 -0.64 6.57
C ILE A 204 16.66 -1.06 6.77
N CYS A 205 17.07 -1.09 8.04
CA CYS A 205 18.29 -1.73 8.48
C CYS A 205 18.07 -2.42 9.83
N SER A 206 18.92 -3.38 10.18
CA SER A 206 18.90 -3.99 11.51
C SER A 206 19.30 -2.98 12.59
N GLN A 207 18.54 -2.90 13.67
CA GLN A 207 18.87 -2.08 14.83
C GLN A 207 20.22 -2.47 15.47
N ASN A 208 20.57 -3.76 15.43
CA ASN A 208 21.79 -4.29 16.04
C ASN A 208 23.05 -3.97 15.22
N LYS A 209 22.87 -3.69 13.93
CA LYS A 209 23.95 -3.42 12.97
C LYS A 209 23.52 -2.25 12.08
N PRO A 210 23.38 -1.04 12.64
CA PRO A 210 23.02 0.13 11.84
C PRO A 210 24.16 0.41 10.85
N PRO A 211 23.84 0.92 9.65
CA PRO A 211 24.87 1.30 8.69
C PRO A 211 25.73 2.44 9.26
N THR A 212 27.04 2.26 9.20
CA THR A 212 28.04 3.27 9.61
C THR A 212 28.85 3.72 8.40
N GLY A 213 29.08 5.04 8.27
CA GLY A 213 29.87 5.64 7.19
C GLY A 213 29.01 6.22 6.05
N PRO A 214 29.65 6.86 5.06
CA PRO A 214 28.97 7.69 4.05
C PRO A 214 28.10 6.88 3.07
N LEU A 215 28.38 5.59 2.95
CA LEU A 215 27.69 4.67 2.03
C LEU A 215 27.22 3.45 2.82
N PHE A 216 25.99 3.04 2.55
CA PHE A 216 25.39 1.83 3.09
C PHE A 216 25.63 0.59 2.21
N TYR A 217 26.40 0.74 1.13
CA TYR A 217 26.92 -0.38 0.36
C TYR A 217 27.80 -1.25 1.26
N ASP A 218 27.77 -2.57 1.02
CA ASP A 218 28.46 -3.59 1.81
C ASP A 218 28.02 -3.67 3.27
N LYS A 219 26.82 -3.16 3.60
CA LYS A 219 26.17 -3.34 4.89
C LYS A 219 25.08 -4.41 4.81
N PRO A 220 25.32 -5.65 5.27
CA PRO A 220 24.45 -6.80 5.00
C PRO A 220 23.03 -6.67 5.56
N THR A 221 22.80 -5.71 6.44
CA THR A 221 21.50 -5.48 7.07
C THR A 221 20.64 -4.43 6.35
N THR A 222 21.19 -3.70 5.38
CA THR A 222 20.48 -2.60 4.70
C THR A 222 19.73 -3.10 3.47
N HIS A 223 18.44 -2.77 3.42
CA HIS A 223 17.52 -3.13 2.36
C HIS A 223 16.66 -1.93 1.97
N GLY A 224 16.53 -1.62 0.70
CA GLY A 224 15.73 -0.47 0.29
C GLY A 224 15.92 -0.05 -1.16
N TRP A 225 15.46 1.14 -1.47
CA TRP A 225 15.46 1.70 -2.80
C TRP A 225 15.97 3.12 -2.80
N PHE A 226 16.88 3.41 -3.72
CA PHE A 226 17.23 4.78 -4.03
C PHE A 226 16.20 5.38 -4.99
N ILE A 227 15.85 6.64 -4.76
CA ILE A 227 14.90 7.35 -5.61
C ILE A 227 15.38 7.52 -7.07
N HIS A 228 16.67 7.33 -7.35
CA HIS A 228 17.26 7.39 -8.71
C HIS A 228 17.49 6.04 -9.39
N GLY A 229 16.86 4.93 -8.97
CA GLY A 229 16.88 3.69 -9.78
C GLY A 229 17.41 2.42 -9.12
N TYR A 230 18.03 2.51 -7.94
CA TYR A 230 18.86 1.42 -7.41
C TYR A 230 18.10 0.66 -6.33
N VAL A 231 18.19 -0.66 -6.39
CA VAL A 231 17.63 -1.56 -5.38
C VAL A 231 18.78 -2.09 -4.55
N VAL A 232 18.68 -1.99 -3.22
CA VAL A 232 19.69 -2.47 -2.27
C VAL A 232 19.10 -3.66 -1.53
N LYS A 233 19.77 -4.80 -1.64
CA LYS A 233 19.47 -6.03 -0.90
C LYS A 233 20.74 -6.52 -0.22
N ASN A 234 20.68 -6.76 1.09
CA ASN A 234 21.86 -7.13 1.89
C ASN A 234 23.05 -6.18 1.68
N GLY A 235 22.80 -4.88 1.54
CA GLY A 235 23.84 -3.88 1.26
C GLY A 235 24.45 -3.94 -0.15
N GLN A 236 23.93 -4.76 -1.06
CA GLN A 236 24.41 -4.90 -2.44
C GLN A 236 23.29 -4.53 -3.43
N GLY A 237 23.61 -4.02 -4.62
CA GLY A 237 22.54 -3.58 -5.54
C GLY A 237 22.94 -3.23 -6.98
N PRO A 238 22.50 -4.01 -8.00
CA PRO A 238 22.64 -3.64 -9.41
C PRO A 238 21.62 -2.57 -9.86
N HIS A 239 21.90 -1.93 -11.01
CA HIS A 239 21.11 -0.84 -11.60
C HIS A 239 19.84 -1.37 -12.27
N SER A 240 18.73 -1.49 -11.55
CA SER A 240 17.35 -1.42 -12.09
C SER A 240 16.33 -1.87 -11.06
N GLY A 241 15.11 -1.31 -11.16
CA GLY A 241 13.94 -1.78 -10.41
C GLY A 241 13.12 -0.69 -9.73
N TRP A 242 13.50 0.58 -9.86
CA TRP A 242 12.78 1.68 -9.22
C TRP A 242 11.90 2.48 -10.19
N PRO A 243 10.65 2.82 -9.83
CA PRO A 243 9.84 3.76 -10.60
C PRO A 243 10.36 5.19 -10.52
N GLN A 244 10.06 6.00 -11.55
CA GLN A 244 10.39 7.42 -11.52
C GLN A 244 9.67 8.12 -10.34
N VAL A 245 10.45 8.83 -9.52
CA VAL A 245 9.97 9.64 -8.40
C VAL A 245 10.20 11.10 -8.74
N SER A 246 9.17 11.92 -8.56
CA SER A 246 9.22 13.36 -8.75
C SER A 246 9.10 14.08 -7.40
N LEU A 247 9.57 15.32 -7.34
CA LEU A 247 9.29 16.18 -6.18
C LEU A 247 7.78 16.31 -5.97
N GLY A 248 7.34 16.28 -4.72
CA GLY A 248 5.96 16.24 -4.30
C GLY A 248 5.37 14.83 -4.16
N ASP A 249 6.05 13.79 -4.66
CA ASP A 249 5.55 12.42 -4.54
C ASP A 249 5.53 11.94 -3.09
N ILE A 250 4.51 11.13 -2.78
CA ILE A 250 4.40 10.38 -1.54
C ILE A 250 4.75 8.92 -1.84
N LEU A 251 5.76 8.43 -1.13
CA LEU A 251 6.22 7.05 -1.19
C LEU A 251 5.76 6.34 0.07
N GLU A 252 4.98 5.29 -0.10
CA GLU A 252 4.58 4.43 1.01
C GLU A 252 5.51 3.21 1.06
N LEU A 253 6.33 3.13 2.10
CA LEU A 253 7.11 1.94 2.47
C LEU A 253 6.25 1.03 3.35
N LEU A 254 5.99 -0.17 2.85
CA LEU A 254 5.35 -1.27 3.54
C LEU A 254 6.42 -2.24 4.05
N VAL A 255 6.43 -2.48 5.36
CA VAL A 255 7.30 -3.45 6.03
C VAL A 255 6.44 -4.61 6.53
N ASN A 256 6.52 -5.76 5.87
CA ASN A 256 5.84 -6.98 6.33
C ASN A 256 6.85 -7.86 7.09
N CYS A 257 6.87 -7.74 8.41
CA CYS A 257 7.75 -8.52 9.28
C CYS A 257 7.36 -10.00 9.33
N ASN A 258 6.06 -10.31 9.18
CA ASN A 258 5.55 -11.68 9.27
C ASN A 258 5.99 -12.53 8.08
N GLU A 259 5.85 -11.97 6.87
CA GLU A 259 6.21 -12.64 5.62
C GLU A 259 7.61 -12.26 5.10
N ARG A 260 8.36 -11.46 5.87
CA ARG A 260 9.75 -11.07 5.59
C ARG A 260 9.94 -10.43 4.21
N TRP A 261 9.13 -9.44 3.88
CA TRP A 261 9.32 -8.65 2.67
C TRP A 261 9.01 -7.17 2.88
N LEU A 262 9.57 -6.37 1.99
CA LEU A 262 9.33 -4.94 1.88
C LEU A 262 8.65 -4.65 0.56
N SER A 263 7.83 -3.62 0.53
CA SER A 263 7.42 -2.99 -0.71
C SER A 263 7.32 -1.51 -0.56
N ILE A 264 7.40 -0.84 -1.68
CA ILE A 264 7.29 0.60 -1.72
C ILE A 264 6.47 0.97 -2.96
N LEU A 265 5.51 1.87 -2.75
CA LEU A 265 4.55 2.33 -3.73
C LEU A 265 4.70 3.84 -3.88
N ASN A 266 4.79 4.33 -5.11
CA ASN A 266 4.53 5.72 -5.41
C ASN A 266 3.01 5.95 -5.54
N GLU A 267 2.43 6.78 -4.66
CA GLU A 267 0.98 6.97 -4.61
C GLU A 267 0.42 7.62 -5.88
N ARG A 268 1.18 8.52 -6.53
CA ARG A 268 0.76 9.23 -7.73
C ARG A 268 0.86 8.33 -8.96
N SER A 269 2.03 7.76 -9.23
CA SER A 269 2.24 6.94 -10.42
C SER A 269 1.70 5.53 -10.30
N ARG A 270 1.33 5.10 -9.08
CA ARG A 270 0.90 3.74 -8.73
C ARG A 270 1.96 2.67 -8.97
N ALA A 271 3.18 3.07 -9.31
CA ALA A 271 4.25 2.14 -9.56
C ALA A 271 4.77 1.57 -8.23
N GLN A 272 4.98 0.26 -8.21
CA GLN A 272 5.30 -0.49 -7.00
C GLN A 272 6.50 -1.40 -7.26
N ASN A 273 7.37 -1.54 -6.25
CA ASN A 273 8.41 -2.56 -6.22
C ASN A 273 8.35 -3.32 -4.88
N SER A 274 8.84 -4.56 -4.87
CA SER A 274 8.90 -5.39 -3.65
C SER A 274 10.20 -6.18 -3.60
N MET A 275 10.69 -6.45 -2.40
CA MET A 275 11.81 -7.35 -2.17
C MET A 275 11.56 -8.23 -0.95
N GLU A 276 11.97 -9.49 -1.04
CA GLU A 276 12.13 -10.34 0.14
C GLU A 276 13.34 -9.88 0.95
N VAL A 277 13.25 -9.99 2.27
CA VAL A 277 14.29 -9.58 3.21
C VAL A 277 14.60 -10.71 4.16
N ASN A 278 15.75 -11.33 3.98
CA ASN A 278 16.29 -12.33 4.88
C ASN A 278 17.31 -11.67 5.81
N ILE A 279 16.83 -11.09 6.92
CA ILE A 279 17.71 -10.59 7.99
C ILE A 279 18.18 -11.82 8.78
N ALA A 280 19.41 -12.25 8.54
CA ALA A 280 20.11 -13.25 9.36
C ALA A 280 20.56 -12.66 10.71
#